data_AF-A0A851LKZ0-F1
#
_entry.id   AF-A0A851LKZ0-F1
#
_cell.length_a   1.000
_cell.length_b   1.000
_cell.length_c   1.000
_cell.angle_alpha   90.00
_cell.angle_beta   90.00
_cell.angle_gamma   90.00
#
_symmetry.space_group_name_H-M   'P 1'
#
loop_
_entity.id
_entity.type
_entity.pdbx_description
1 polymer ?
#
loop_
_entity_poly.entity_id
_entity_poly.type
_entity_poly.pdbx_seq_one_letter_code
_entity_poly.pdbx_strand_id
1 'polypeptide(L)'
;DLLLSNSCIPFLGSTEGLDFRTLLLDEERGRLLIGAKDHIFLLNLVDLNKNVKKVSYFPQSSSHKFNFTECANFIRVLQPYNRTHVYVCGTGAFHPLCGYIELG
;
A
#
# COMPACT_ATOMS: atom_id res chain seq x y z
N ASP A 1 23.56 15.94 -3.02
CA ASP A 1 22.78 15.06 -2.12
C ASP A 1 21.33 15.51 -2.20
N LEU A 2 20.39 14.62 -2.55
CA LEU A 2 19.01 14.98 -2.90
C LEU A 2 18.22 15.56 -1.71
N LEU A 3 18.58 15.12 -0.50
CA LEU A 3 18.02 15.64 0.74
C LEU A 3 18.55 17.04 1.04
N LEU A 4 19.82 17.33 0.70
CA LEU A 4 20.40 18.67 0.89
C LEU A 4 19.83 19.70 -0.11
N SER A 5 19.31 19.26 -1.26
CA SER A 5 18.74 20.14 -2.28
C SER A 5 17.22 20.32 -2.17
N ASN A 6 16.57 19.80 -1.12
CA ASN A 6 15.11 19.75 -0.97
C ASN A 6 14.37 19.18 -2.21
N SER A 7 15.06 18.35 -2.99
CA SER A 7 14.52 17.77 -4.22
C SER A 7 13.92 16.38 -4.00
N CYS A 8 13.89 15.91 -2.75
CA CYS A 8 13.35 14.61 -2.35
C CYS A 8 12.56 14.76 -1.04
N ILE A 9 11.35 14.22 -1.01
CA ILE A 9 10.54 14.09 0.20
C ILE A 9 10.55 12.61 0.58
N PRO A 10 11.26 12.20 1.64
CA PRO A 10 11.24 10.81 2.08
C PRO A 10 9.88 10.48 2.71
N PHE A 11 9.37 9.28 2.41
CA PHE A 11 8.21 8.75 3.10
C PHE A 11 8.63 8.13 4.44
N LEU A 12 8.25 8.77 5.55
CA LEU A 12 8.67 8.37 6.90
C LEU A 12 7.97 7.10 7.41
N GLY A 13 6.91 6.66 6.73
CA GLY A 13 6.19 5.43 7.07
C GLY A 13 6.91 4.14 6.65
N SER A 14 8.11 4.22 6.07
CA SER A 14 8.91 3.05 5.70
C SER A 14 9.56 2.41 6.92
N THR A 15 8.82 1.59 7.67
CA THR A 15 9.44 0.65 8.62
C THR A 15 10.05 -0.52 7.85
N GLU A 16 11.16 -1.05 8.35
CA GLU A 16 11.77 -2.27 7.79
C GLU A 16 10.74 -3.40 7.70
N GLY A 17 10.76 -4.14 6.58
CA GLY A 17 9.86 -5.28 6.35
C GLY A 17 8.50 -4.95 5.71
N LEU A 18 8.21 -3.69 5.36
CA LEU A 18 6.98 -3.33 4.64
C LEU A 18 7.00 -3.71 3.15
N ASP A 19 8.15 -3.83 2.50
CA ASP A 19 8.27 -4.30 1.11
C ASP A 19 7.29 -3.60 0.12
N PHE A 20 7.55 -2.32 -0.17
CA PHE A 20 6.76 -1.54 -1.12
C PHE A 20 7.02 -2.03 -2.55
N ARG A 21 5.99 -2.59 -3.21
CA ARG A 21 6.16 -3.21 -4.55
C ARG A 21 5.22 -2.72 -5.62
N THR A 22 4.10 -2.11 -5.25
CA THR A 22 3.07 -1.71 -6.21
C THR A 22 2.71 -0.26 -6.00
N LEU A 23 2.62 0.50 -7.08
CA LEU A 23 2.31 1.92 -7.06
C LEU A 23 1.13 2.17 -7.99
N LEU A 24 0.21 3.01 -7.55
CA LEU A 24 -0.88 3.53 -8.39
C LEU A 24 -0.99 5.03 -8.15
N LEU A 25 -0.73 5.80 -9.20
CA LEU A 25 -0.86 7.25 -9.21
C LEU A 25 -2.31 7.63 -9.55
N ASP A 26 -2.94 8.41 -8.68
CA ASP A 26 -4.26 8.99 -8.88
C ASP A 26 -4.12 10.51 -8.93
N GLU A 27 -3.91 11.03 -10.14
CA GLU A 27 -3.73 12.46 -10.39
C GLU A 27 -5.00 13.27 -10.13
N GLU A 28 -6.18 12.70 -10.46
CA GLU A 28 -7.47 13.37 -10.28
C GLU A 28 -7.75 13.70 -8.82
N ARG A 29 -7.42 12.76 -7.91
CA ARG A 29 -7.62 12.94 -6.46
C ARG A 29 -6.39 13.48 -5.73
N GLY A 30 -5.28 13.68 -6.44
CA GLY A 30 -4.02 14.15 -5.84
C GLY A 30 -3.39 13.13 -4.88
N ARG A 31 -3.52 11.82 -5.16
CA ARG A 31 -3.11 10.73 -4.24
C ARG A 31 -2.16 9.73 -4.91
N LEU A 32 -1.26 9.18 -4.10
CA LEU A 32 -0.43 8.04 -4.46
C LEU A 32 -0.82 6.85 -3.60
N LEU A 33 -1.22 5.75 -4.23
CA LEU A 33 -1.45 4.50 -3.56
C LEU A 33 -0.20 3.63 -3.63
N ILE A 34 0.21 3.07 -2.49
CA ILE A 34 1.35 2.17 -2.40
C ILE A 34 0.91 0.85 -1.78
N GLY A 35 1.06 -0.23 -2.54
CA GLY A 35 0.88 -1.61 -2.10
C GLY A 35 2.16 -2.15 -1.47
N ALA A 36 2.02 -2.68 -0.26
CA ALA A 36 3.09 -3.17 0.58
C ALA A 36 2.74 -4.56 1.14
N LYS A 37 3.53 -5.08 2.07
CA LYS A 37 3.21 -6.23 2.90
C LYS A 37 2.06 -5.89 3.85
N ASP A 38 0.98 -6.65 3.76
CA ASP A 38 -0.27 -6.60 4.53
C ASP A 38 -1.07 -5.29 4.44
N HIS A 39 -0.54 -4.28 3.75
CA HIS A 39 -1.00 -2.91 3.84
C HIS A 39 -1.01 -2.20 2.50
N ILE A 40 -1.93 -1.25 2.38
CA ILE A 40 -1.98 -0.27 1.29
C ILE A 40 -1.95 1.11 1.93
N PHE A 41 -1.04 1.95 1.45
CA PHE A 41 -0.88 3.33 1.88
C PHE A 41 -1.52 4.26 0.87
N LEU A 42 -2.31 5.23 1.33
CA LEU A 42 -2.81 6.33 0.53
C LEU A 42 -2.09 7.59 1.00
N LEU A 43 -1.25 8.14 0.13
CA LEU A 43 -0.39 9.28 0.39
C LEU A 43 -0.86 10.48 -0.43
N ASN A 44 -0.56 11.68 0.03
CA ASN A 44 -0.78 12.91 -0.73
C ASN A 44 0.39 13.16 -1.70
N LEU A 45 0.10 13.56 -2.94
CA LEU A 45 1.14 13.76 -3.97
C LEU A 45 2.07 14.96 -3.73
N VAL A 46 1.62 15.96 -2.97
CA VAL A 46 2.41 17.16 -2.66
C VAL A 46 3.30 16.92 -1.44
N ASP A 47 2.77 16.25 -0.42
CA ASP A 47 3.50 15.88 0.79
C ASP A 47 3.13 14.46 1.21
N LEU A 48 4.05 13.52 0.94
CA LEU A 48 3.85 12.09 1.22
C LEU A 48 3.59 11.79 2.70
N ASN A 49 3.96 12.68 3.63
CA ASN A 49 3.80 12.49 5.06
C ASN A 49 2.54 13.16 5.62
N LYS A 50 1.83 13.93 4.78
CA LYS A 50 0.58 14.60 5.18
C LYS A 50 -0.61 13.65 5.08
N ASN A 51 -1.30 13.45 6.20
CA ASN A 51 -2.54 12.65 6.29
C ASN A 51 -2.40 11.23 5.73
N VAL A 52 -1.28 10.57 6.00
CA VAL A 52 -1.02 9.18 5.59
C VAL A 52 -2.14 8.28 6.09
N LYS A 53 -2.89 7.67 5.16
CA LYS A 53 -3.89 6.65 5.49
C LYS A 53 -3.32 5.27 5.21
N LYS A 54 -3.35 4.40 6.22
CA LYS A 54 -2.91 3.01 6.13
C LYS A 54 -4.13 2.10 6.20
N VAL A 55 -4.36 1.32 5.15
CA VAL A 55 -5.44 0.33 5.07
C VAL A 55 -4.83 -1.05 5.23
N SER A 56 -5.27 -1.81 6.24
CA SER A 56 -4.92 -3.22 6.37
C SER A 56 -5.75 -4.02 5.38
N TYR A 57 -5.07 -4.66 4.42
CA TYR A 57 -5.72 -5.40 3.36
C TYR A 57 -5.68 -6.89 3.71
N PHE A 58 -6.84 -7.36 4.20
CA PHE A 58 -7.09 -8.60 4.91
C PHE A 58 -6.56 -8.61 6.35
N PRO A 59 -7.43 -8.72 7.38
CA PRO A 59 -6.99 -8.97 8.73
C PRO A 59 -6.30 -10.33 8.77
N GLN A 60 -5.08 -10.40 9.31
CA GLN A 60 -4.43 -11.68 9.65
C GLN A 60 -5.48 -12.54 10.37
N SER A 61 -5.88 -13.65 9.76
CA SER A 61 -6.65 -14.66 10.47
C SER A 61 -5.80 -15.05 11.68
N SER A 62 -6.27 -14.72 12.87
CA SER A 62 -5.64 -14.93 14.18
C SER A 62 -5.39 -16.41 14.51
N SER A 63 -5.61 -17.31 13.56
CA SER A 63 -5.64 -18.75 13.75
C SER A 63 -4.26 -19.40 13.70
N HIS A 64 -3.27 -18.83 12.99
CA HIS A 64 -1.95 -19.44 12.92
C HIS A 64 -0.85 -18.37 12.86
N LYS A 65 -0.26 -18.08 14.02
CA LYS A 65 1.05 -17.43 14.14
C LYS A 65 2.13 -18.37 13.59
N PHE A 66 2.17 -18.55 12.27
CA PHE A 66 3.34 -19.13 11.65
C PHE A 66 4.37 -18.01 11.49
N ASN A 67 5.46 -18.12 12.26
CA ASN A 67 6.62 -17.23 12.21
C ASN A 67 7.44 -17.39 10.92
N PHE A 68 6.78 -17.60 9.78
CA PHE A 68 7.42 -17.56 8.47
C PHE A 68 7.17 -16.17 7.89
N THR A 69 8.24 -15.44 7.61
CA THR A 69 8.22 -14.12 6.96
C THR A 69 7.45 -14.10 5.63
N GLU A 70 7.25 -15.28 5.02
CA GLU A 70 6.52 -15.52 3.77
C GLU A 70 5.00 -15.72 3.95
N CYS A 71 4.51 -15.99 5.17
CA CYS A 71 3.07 -16.10 5.47
C CYS A 71 2.44 -14.70 5.63
N ALA A 72 2.57 -13.88 4.60
CA ALA A 72 2.01 -12.54 4.56
C ALA A 72 1.35 -12.26 3.22
N ASN A 73 0.54 -11.20 3.21
CA ASN A 73 -0.13 -10.75 2.02
C ASN A 73 0.66 -9.62 1.37
N PHE A 74 1.41 -9.93 0.33
CA PHE A 74 2.11 -8.91 -0.46
C PHE A 74 1.16 -8.41 -1.54
N ILE A 75 0.83 -7.12 -1.52
CA ILE A 75 0.04 -6.50 -2.60
C ILE A 75 0.85 -6.57 -3.89
N ARG A 76 0.23 -7.08 -4.95
CA ARG A 76 0.85 -7.22 -6.28
C ARG A 76 0.10 -6.47 -7.36
N VAL A 77 -1.19 -6.23 -7.16
CA VAL A 77 -2.05 -5.54 -8.12
C VAL A 77 -2.74 -4.39 -7.40
N LEU A 78 -2.57 -3.19 -7.96
CA LEU A 78 -3.36 -2.00 -7.68
C LEU A 78 -3.73 -1.42 -9.03
N GLN A 79 -5.02 -1.39 -9.35
CA GLN A 79 -5.52 -0.89 -10.63
C GLN A 79 -6.79 -0.06 -10.43
N PRO A 80 -6.98 1.01 -11.20
CA PRO A 80 -8.23 1.76 -11.18
C PRO A 80 -9.35 0.84 -11.66
N TYR A 81 -10.45 0.74 -10.91
CA TYR A 81 -11.62 -0.06 -11.30
C TYR A 81 -12.75 0.83 -11.78
N ASN A 82 -13.11 1.83 -10.97
CA ASN A 82 -14.06 2.85 -11.33
C ASN A 82 -13.69 4.17 -10.62
N ARG A 83 -14.52 5.21 -10.78
CA ARG A 83 -14.24 6.52 -10.19
C ARG A 83 -14.12 6.51 -8.66
N THR A 84 -14.71 5.54 -7.97
CA THR A 84 -14.77 5.48 -6.51
C THR A 84 -13.96 4.33 -5.91
N HIS A 85 -13.53 3.36 -6.72
CA HIS A 85 -12.90 2.12 -6.25
C HIS A 85 -11.64 1.78 -7.03
N VAL A 86 -10.69 1.20 -6.30
CA VAL A 86 -9.48 0.56 -6.83
C VAL A 86 -9.62 -0.94 -6.67
N TYR A 87 -9.30 -1.68 -7.73
CA TYR A 87 -9.15 -3.13 -7.68
C TYR A 87 -7.78 -3.49 -7.14
N VAL A 88 -7.78 -4.43 -6.20
CA VAL A 88 -6.59 -4.83 -5.45
C VAL A 88 -6.47 -6.34 -5.47
N CYS A 89 -5.26 -6.86 -5.64
CA CYS A 89 -4.95 -8.25 -5.36
C CYS A 89 -3.62 -8.38 -4.62
N GLY A 90 -3.55 -9.36 -3.73
CA GLY A 90 -2.32 -9.73 -3.03
C GLY A 90 -2.14 -11.24 -2.95
N THR A 91 -0.97 -11.67 -2.46
CA THR A 91 -0.59 -13.08 -2.38
C THR A 91 -1.37 -13.88 -1.35
N GLY A 92 -1.98 -13.23 -0.36
CA GLY A 92 -2.76 -13.86 0.71
C GLY A 92 -2.08 -15.08 1.34
N ALA A 93 -0.77 -15.00 1.62
CA ALA A 93 0.04 -16.13 2.12
C ALA A 93 -0.11 -17.42 1.28
N PHE A 94 0.20 -17.33 -0.02
CA PHE A 94 0.06 -18.41 -1.02
C PHE A 94 -1.38 -18.77 -1.41
N HIS A 95 -2.35 -17.97 -0.96
CA HIS A 95 -3.73 -18.04 -1.40
C HIS A 95 -4.15 -16.66 -1.95
N PRO A 96 -4.01 -16.41 -3.27
CA PRO A 96 -4.21 -15.08 -3.83
C PRO A 96 -5.65 -14.62 -3.63
N LEU A 97 -5.80 -13.39 -3.13
CA LEU A 97 -7.10 -12.79 -2.84
C LEU A 97 -7.19 -11.41 -3.45
N CYS A 98 -8.38 -11.10 -3.98
CA CYS A 98 -8.68 -9.84 -4.63
C CYS A 98 -9.93 -9.19 -4.01
N GLY A 99 -10.05 -7.89 -4.19
CA GLY A 99 -11.11 -7.08 -3.62
C GLY A 99 -11.06 -5.64 -4.13
N TYR A 100 -11.91 -4.81 -3.54
CA TYR A 100 -12.04 -3.41 -3.91
C TYR A 100 -11.80 -2.53 -2.70
N ILE A 101 -11.13 -1.40 -2.92
CA ILE A 101 -10.95 -0.35 -1.92
C ILE A 101 -11.68 0.89 -2.40
N GLU A 102 -12.61 1.37 -1.56
CA GLU A 102 -13.25 2.66 -1.78
C GLU A 102 -12.27 3.80 -1.48
N LEU A 103 -12.16 4.74 -2.40
CA LEU A 103 -11.23 5.86 -2.31
C LEU A 103 -11.75 7.01 -1.44
N GLY A 104 -13.05 7.11 -1.16
CA GLY A 104 -13.65 8.27 -0.52
C GLY A 104 -13.53 9.51 -1.39
#